data_AF-A0A7X7MLE3-F1
#
_entry.id   AF-A0A7X7MLE3-F1
#
_cell.length_a   1.000
_cell.length_b   1.000
_cell.length_c   1.000
_cell.angle_alpha   90.00
_cell.angle_beta   90.00
_cell.angle_gamma   90.00
#
_symmetry.space_group_name_H-M   'P 1'
#
loop_
_entity.id
_entity.type
_entity.pdbx_description
1 polymer ?
#
loop_
_entity_poly.entity_id
_entity_poly.type
_entity_poly.pdbx_seq_one_letter_code
_entity_poly.pdbx_strand_id
1 'polypeptide(L)'
;NADILSTFVNSKTLREIRTPVVQLPNGKWGFDIKHRFFSDDIYYGICIAKWFAQQLGLETPMADEVLHWAQGLRGEKLLDEQNRLQTASPALAAPFASGLPEYYGRRDLAALLD
;
A
#
# COMPACT_ATOMS: atom_id res chain seq x y z
N ASN A 1 -13.36 15.65 21.86
CA ASN A 1 -12.13 15.51 21.07
C ASN A 1 -11.24 14.53 21.84
N ALA A 2 -11.17 13.27 21.40
CA ALA A 2 -10.33 12.28 22.06
C ALA A 2 -8.88 12.52 21.63
N ASP A 3 -7.95 12.56 22.57
CA ASP A 3 -6.52 12.65 22.26
C ASP A 3 -6.13 11.44 21.41
N ILE A 4 -5.77 11.68 20.15
CA ILE A 4 -5.37 10.65 19.18
C ILE A 4 -4.19 9.85 19.74
N LEU A 5 -3.24 10.53 20.38
CA LEU A 5 -2.07 9.89 20.96
C LEU A 5 -2.48 8.92 22.08
N SER A 6 -3.38 9.35 22.96
CA SER A 6 -3.95 8.47 23.99
C SER A 6 -4.64 7.23 23.41
N THR A 7 -5.25 7.33 22.22
CA THR A 7 -5.92 6.22 21.57
C THR A 7 -4.91 5.20 21.07
N PHE A 8 -3.80 5.61 20.47
CA PHE A 8 -2.74 4.68 20.06
C PHE A 8 -2.04 4.01 21.25
N VAL A 9 -1.84 4.73 22.35
CA VAL A 9 -1.11 4.22 23.51
C VAL A 9 -1.97 3.32 24.40
N ASN A 10 -3.22 3.71 24.66
CA ASN A 10 -4.06 3.08 25.68
C ASN A 10 -5.15 2.17 25.12
N SER A 11 -5.32 2.12 23.79
CA SER A 11 -6.33 1.25 23.19
C SER A 11 -5.98 -0.23 23.39
N LYS A 12 -6.88 -0.93 24.09
CA LYS A 12 -6.79 -2.38 24.23
C LYS A 12 -6.89 -3.09 22.89
N THR A 13 -7.70 -2.57 21.95
CA THR A 13 -7.90 -3.23 20.65
C THR A 13 -6.70 -3.04 19.73
N LEU A 14 -6.07 -1.86 19.71
CA LEU A 14 -4.87 -1.63 18.89
C LEU A 14 -3.68 -2.45 19.38
N ARG A 15 -3.59 -2.70 20.69
CA ARG A 15 -2.55 -3.56 21.28
C ARG A 15 -2.60 -5.01 20.78
N GLU A 16 -3.78 -5.48 20.38
CA GLU A 16 -3.95 -6.85 19.83
C GLU A 16 -3.54 -6.96 18.36
N ILE A 17 -3.33 -5.83 17.67
CA ILE A 17 -2.84 -5.82 16.29
C ILE A 17 -1.33 -6.10 16.34
N ARG A 18 -0.97 -7.36 16.13
CA ARG A 18 0.44 -7.78 16.13
C ARG A 18 1.09 -7.52 14.78
N THR A 19 2.34 -7.07 14.85
CA THR A 19 3.21 -6.97 13.68
C THR A 19 3.43 -8.37 13.07
N PRO A 20 3.24 -8.55 11.75
CA PRO A 20 3.47 -9.82 11.10
C PRO A 20 4.98 -10.12 11.04
N VAL A 21 5.40 -11.14 11.79
CA VAL A 21 6.82 -11.52 11.90
C VAL A 21 6.99 -13.03 11.75
N VAL A 22 8.12 -13.42 11.17
CA VAL A 22 8.58 -14.81 11.04
C VAL A 22 9.95 -14.97 11.65
N GLN A 23 10.24 -16.17 12.17
CA GLN A 23 11.57 -16.48 12.67
C GLN A 23 12.51 -16.79 11.50
N LEU A 24 13.65 -16.12 11.48
CA LEU A 24 14.69 -16.28 10.47
C LEU A 24 15.64 -17.43 10.84
N PRO A 25 16.40 -18.01 9.88
CA PRO A 25 17.32 -19.11 10.15
C PRO A 25 18.40 -18.82 11.22
N ASN A 26 18.71 -17.55 11.44
CA ASN A 26 19.66 -17.10 12.47
C ASN A 26 19.03 -16.94 13.87
N GLY A 27 17.78 -17.38 14.06
CA GLY A 27 17.03 -17.28 15.30
C GLY A 27 16.42 -15.91 15.60
N LYS A 28 16.70 -14.88 14.78
CA LYS A 28 16.09 -13.54 14.92
C LYS A 28 14.70 -13.49 14.30
N TRP A 29 13.92 -12.49 14.67
CA TRP A 29 12.63 -12.20 14.04
C TRP A 29 12.80 -11.16 12.94
N GLY A 30 12.16 -11.39 11.80
CA GLY A 30 12.05 -10.44 10.69
C GLY A 30 10.60 -10.25 10.29
N PHE A 31 10.30 -9.22 9.50
CA PHE A 31 8.97 -9.04 8.95
C PHE A 31 8.60 -10.20 8.03
N ASP A 32 7.38 -10.70 8.17
CA ASP A 32 6.79 -11.54 7.14
C ASP A 32 6.33 -10.65 5.99
N ILE A 33 7.26 -10.33 5.08
CA ILE A 33 6.98 -9.47 3.94
C ILE A 33 5.92 -10.06 2.98
N LYS A 34 5.60 -11.35 3.11
CA LYS A 34 4.55 -12.02 2.32
C LYS A 34 3.19 -12.01 3.00
N HIS A 35 3.10 -11.52 4.23
CA HIS A 35 1.85 -11.45 4.97
C HIS A 35 0.85 -10.51 4.27
N ARG A 36 -0.44 -10.85 4.36
CA ARG A 36 -1.53 -10.10 3.71
C ARG A 36 -1.60 -8.63 4.07
N PHE A 37 -1.04 -8.23 5.21
CA PHE A 37 -0.88 -6.83 5.59
C PHE A 37 -0.26 -5.99 4.46
N PHE A 38 0.79 -6.52 3.83
CA PHE A 38 1.46 -5.83 2.74
C PHE A 38 0.63 -5.84 1.45
N SER A 39 -0.08 -6.92 1.13
CA SER A 39 -0.93 -6.95 -0.07
C SER A 39 -2.16 -6.06 0.08
N ASP A 40 -2.89 -6.25 1.18
CA ASP A 40 -4.19 -5.64 1.44
C ASP A 40 -4.04 -4.13 1.59
N ASP A 41 -3.09 -3.66 2.42
CA ASP A 41 -2.98 -2.24 2.71
C ASP A 41 -2.18 -1.48 1.63
N ILE A 42 -1.17 -2.11 1.00
CA ILE A 42 -0.37 -1.43 -0.03
C ILE A 42 -1.04 -1.51 -1.39
N TYR A 43 -1.25 -2.71 -1.95
CA TYR A 43 -1.74 -2.87 -3.32
C TYR A 43 -3.25 -2.65 -3.46
N TYR A 44 -4.01 -3.09 -2.46
CA TYR A 44 -5.46 -2.93 -2.41
C TYR A 44 -5.94 -1.73 -1.59
N GLY A 45 -5.00 -0.96 -1.00
CA GLY A 45 -5.30 0.25 -0.24
C GLY A 45 -4.60 1.46 -0.84
N ILE A 46 -3.34 1.68 -0.48
CA ILE A 46 -2.59 2.91 -0.78
C ILE A 46 -2.40 3.11 -2.30
N CYS A 47 -2.11 2.05 -3.07
CA CYS A 47 -2.02 2.15 -4.52
C CYS A 47 -3.34 2.63 -5.15
N ILE A 48 -4.49 2.20 -4.64
CA ILE A 48 -5.79 2.68 -5.15
C ILE A 48 -5.97 4.16 -4.81
N ALA A 49 -5.71 4.56 -3.56
CA ALA A 49 -5.81 5.95 -3.13
C ALA A 49 -4.89 6.88 -3.95
N LYS A 50 -3.65 6.43 -4.19
CA LYS A 50 -2.66 7.15 -5.02
C LYS A 50 -3.12 7.24 -6.47
N TRP A 51 -3.74 6.19 -7.02
CA TRP A 51 -4.30 6.23 -8.37
C TRP A 51 -5.37 7.33 -8.49
N PHE A 52 -6.34 7.38 -7.56
CA PHE A 52 -7.34 8.45 -7.55
C PHE A 52 -6.73 9.84 -7.41
N ALA A 53 -5.77 10.01 -6.50
CA ALA A 53 -5.07 11.28 -6.33
C ALA A 53 -4.41 11.75 -7.63
N GLN A 54 -3.77 10.84 -8.38
CA GLN A 54 -3.18 11.16 -9.69
C GLN A 54 -4.23 11.58 -10.73
N GLN A 55 -5.39 10.92 -10.77
CA GLN A 55 -6.49 11.31 -11.68
C GLN A 55 -7.04 12.70 -11.36
N LEU A 56 -6.99 13.10 -10.08
CA LEU A 56 -7.48 14.39 -9.59
C LEU A 56 -6.41 15.49 -9.55
N GLY A 57 -5.16 15.18 -9.93
CA GLY A 57 -4.04 16.13 -9.85
C GLY A 57 -3.64 16.50 -8.41
N LEU A 58 -3.86 15.61 -7.45
CA LEU A 58 -3.52 15.80 -6.04
C LEU A 58 -2.16 15.17 -5.71
N GLU A 59 -1.34 15.91 -4.98
CA GLU A 59 -0.10 15.39 -4.40
C GLU A 59 -0.39 14.61 -3.11
N THR A 60 0.38 13.53 -2.88
CA THR A 60 0.19 12.63 -1.75
C THR A 60 1.53 12.24 -1.13
N PRO A 61 2.28 13.19 -0.54
CA PRO A 61 3.65 12.95 -0.06
C PRO A 61 3.75 11.80 0.94
N MET A 62 2.75 11.65 1.82
CA MET A 62 2.71 10.53 2.77
C MET A 62 2.49 9.17 2.09
N ALA A 63 1.65 9.11 1.05
CA ALA A 63 1.49 7.89 0.27
C ALA A 63 2.77 7.56 -0.49
N ASP A 64 3.46 8.58 -1.01
CA ASP A 64 4.72 8.42 -1.74
C ASP A 64 5.82 7.84 -0.83
N GLU A 65 5.95 8.36 0.39
CA GLU A 65 6.89 7.85 1.39
C GLU A 65 6.62 6.37 1.73
N VAL A 66 5.35 6.02 1.99
CA VAL A 66 4.98 4.64 2.32
C VAL A 66 5.21 3.68 1.13
N LEU A 67 4.88 4.11 -0.09
CA LEU A 67 5.09 3.30 -1.30
C LEU A 67 6.57 3.11 -1.63
N HIS A 68 7.41 4.13 -1.44
CA HIS A 68 8.87 4.01 -1.57
C HIS A 68 9.46 3.05 -0.55
N TRP A 69 9.01 3.12 0.70
CA TRP A 69 9.41 2.16 1.73
C TRP A 69 8.98 0.73 1.36
N ALA A 70 7.72 0.54 0.95
CA ALA A 70 7.17 -0.78 0.62
C ALA A 70 7.88 -1.41 -0.58
N GLN A 71 8.12 -0.63 -1.64
CA GLN A 71 8.80 -1.14 -2.84
C GLN A 71 10.26 -1.51 -2.54
N GLY A 72 10.94 -0.75 -1.67
CA GLY A 72 12.29 -1.06 -1.20
C GLY A 72 12.35 -2.32 -0.33
N LEU A 73 11.37 -2.49 0.57
CA LEU A 73 11.24 -3.67 1.43
C LEU A 73 11.01 -4.96 0.63
N ARG A 74 10.29 -4.88 -0.49
CA ARG A 74 9.88 -6.04 -1.29
C ARG A 74 10.67 -6.25 -2.58
N GLY A 75 11.52 -5.29 -2.96
CA GLY A 75 12.28 -5.34 -4.21
C GLY A 75 11.39 -5.21 -5.45
N GLU A 76 10.32 -4.43 -5.36
CA GLU A 76 9.32 -4.25 -6.41
C GLU A 76 9.36 -2.82 -6.98
N LYS A 77 8.64 -2.58 -8.08
CA LYS A 77 8.48 -1.23 -8.65
C LYS A 77 7.02 -0.81 -8.58
N LEU A 78 6.73 0.16 -7.71
CA LEU A 78 5.39 0.72 -7.53
C LEU A 78 5.31 2.14 -8.08
N LEU A 79 6.31 2.99 -7.79
CA LEU A 79 6.39 4.37 -8.26
C LEU A 79 7.53 4.58 -9.25
N ASP A 80 7.39 5.55 -10.15
CA ASP A 80 8.47 6.10 -10.97
C ASP A 80 9.23 7.24 -10.27
N GLU A 81 10.20 7.84 -10.96
CA GLU A 81 11.01 8.95 -10.45
C GLU A 81 10.20 10.24 -10.21
N GLN A 82 9.02 10.34 -10.80
CA GLN A 82 8.08 11.46 -10.66
C GLN A 82 6.96 11.13 -9.67
N ASN A 83 7.13 10.09 -8.83
CA ASN A 83 6.14 9.61 -7.86
C ASN A 83 4.79 9.25 -8.49
N ARG A 84 4.78 8.77 -9.73
CA ARG A 84 3.58 8.22 -10.36
C ARG A 84 3.56 6.70 -10.27
N LEU A 85 2.39 6.14 -10.03
CA LEU A 85 2.17 4.70 -10.06
C LEU A 85 2.53 4.12 -11.42
N GLN A 86 3.37 3.09 -11.39
CA GLN A 86 3.69 2.27 -12.55
C GLN A 86 2.66 1.16 -12.69
N THR A 87 1.46 1.51 -13.15
CA THR A 87 0.31 0.58 -13.22
C THR A 87 0.55 -0.64 -14.11
N ALA A 88 1.45 -0.52 -15.10
CA ALA A 88 1.89 -1.61 -15.96
C ALA A 88 3.00 -2.50 -15.35
N SER A 89 3.47 -2.21 -14.13
CA SER A 89 4.52 -3.01 -13.51
C SER A 89 4.02 -4.42 -13.19
N PRO A 90 4.89 -5.45 -13.18
CA PRO A 90 4.49 -6.81 -12.83
C PRO A 90 3.84 -6.93 -11.44
N ALA A 91 4.22 -6.05 -10.51
CA ALA A 91 3.68 -6.02 -9.15
C ALA A 91 2.22 -5.55 -9.10
N LEU A 92 1.78 -4.74 -10.08
CA LEU A 92 0.46 -4.11 -10.07
C LEU A 92 -0.48 -4.64 -11.17
N ALA A 93 0.06 -5.02 -12.32
CA ALA A 93 -0.71 -5.44 -13.49
C ALA A 93 -1.09 -6.93 -13.49
N ALA A 94 -0.44 -7.76 -12.66
CA ALA A 94 -0.71 -9.20 -12.63
C ALA A 94 -2.15 -9.49 -12.13
N PRO A 95 -2.79 -10.60 -12.59
CA PRO A 95 -4.12 -10.96 -12.14
C PRO A 95 -4.21 -11.07 -10.62
N PHE A 96 -5.17 -10.36 -10.03
CA PHE A 96 -5.37 -10.29 -8.57
C PHE A 96 -4.12 -9.83 -7.79
N ALA A 97 -3.26 -9.02 -8.41
CA ALA A 97 -2.10 -8.43 -7.73
C ALA A 97 -2.41 -7.08 -7.08
N SER A 98 -3.35 -6.32 -7.62
CA SER A 98 -3.79 -5.03 -7.07
C SER A 98 -5.26 -4.75 -7.33
N GLY A 99 -5.82 -3.80 -6.60
CA GLY A 99 -7.19 -3.32 -6.83
C GLY A 99 -7.28 -2.13 -7.79
N LEU A 100 -6.26 -1.93 -8.63
CA LEU A 100 -6.22 -0.77 -9.52
C LEU A 100 -7.34 -0.82 -10.57
N PRO A 101 -8.04 0.29 -10.83
CA PRO A 101 -9.08 0.38 -11.85
C PRO A 101 -8.65 -0.08 -13.25
N GLU A 102 -7.37 0.13 -13.61
CA GLU A 102 -6.84 -0.22 -14.92
C GLU A 102 -6.86 -1.72 -15.20
N TYR A 103 -6.75 -2.55 -14.15
CA TYR A 103 -6.91 -4.00 -14.27
C TYR A 103 -8.30 -4.37 -14.79
N TYR A 104 -9.32 -3.59 -14.42
CA TYR A 104 -10.71 -3.78 -14.84
C TYR A 104 -11.05 -2.98 -16.12
N GLY A 105 -10.04 -2.50 -16.85
CA GLY A 105 -10.22 -1.72 -18.07
C GLY A 105 -10.68 -0.27 -17.85
N ARG A 106 -10.66 0.24 -16.61
CA ARG A 106 -11.04 1.62 -16.28
C ARG A 106 -9.77 2.46 -16.11
N ARG A 107 -9.46 3.32 -17.09
CA ARG A 107 -8.17 4.05 -17.15
C ARG A 107 -8.24 5.49 -16.63
N ASP A 108 -9.43 6.02 -16.50
CA ASP A 108 -9.68 7.37 -16.01
C ASP A 108 -10.91 7.38 -15.09
N LEU A 109 -11.12 8.53 -14.44
CA LEU A 109 -12.21 8.69 -13.50
C LEU A 109 -13.59 8.60 -14.18
N ALA A 110 -13.71 9.04 -15.43
CA ALA A 110 -14.98 9.01 -16.16
C ALA A 110 -15.43 7.56 -16.39
N ALA A 111 -14.51 6.71 -16.88
CA ALA A 111 -14.77 5.30 -17.10
C ALA A 111 -15.16 4.52 -15.83
N LEU A 112 -14.85 5.04 -14.64
CA LEU A 112 -15.22 4.41 -13.36
C LEU A 112 -16.64 4.75 -12.90
N LEU A 113 -17.19 5.87 -13.39
CA LEU A 113 -18.52 6.37 -13.02
C LEU A 113 -19.62 5.89 -13.99
N ASP A 114 -19.23 5.35 -15.15
CA ASP A 114 -20.09 4.71 -16.17
C ASP A 114 -20.36 3.22 -15.88
#